data_AF-A0A920HLA0-F1
#
_entry.id   AF-A0A920HLA0-F1
#
_cell.length_a   1.000
_cell.length_b   1.000
_cell.length_c   1.000
_cell.angle_alpha   90.00
_cell.angle_beta   90.00
_cell.angle_gamma   90.00
#
_symmetry.space_group_name_H-M   'P 1'
#
loop_
_entity.id
_entity.type
_entity.pdbx_description
1 polymer ?
#
loop_
_entity_poly.entity_id
_entity_poly.type
_entity_poly.pdbx_seq_one_letter_code
_entity_poly.pdbx_strand_id
1 'polypeptide(L)'
;MICNKQIKNNKIESLPSVLIILASMDQFVSDLSEGMTKLKHKYKTKFPSNITTIVVKNKLNEDNFLTYGNSAKDIYLILSDD
;
A
#
# COMPACT_ATOMS: atom_id res chain seq x y z
N MET A 1 -1.19 3.15 2.31
CA MET A 1 -2.10 3.16 1.14
C MET A 1 -1.27 3.08 -0.13
N ILE A 2 -1.83 2.53 -1.20
CA ILE A 2 -1.22 2.52 -2.54
C ILE A 2 -2.23 2.92 -3.62
N CYS A 3 -1.76 3.35 -4.78
CA CYS A 3 -2.61 3.66 -5.91
C CYS A 3 -2.19 2.93 -7.20
N ASN A 4 -3.09 2.87 -8.18
CA ASN A 4 -2.85 2.21 -9.46
C ASN A 4 -1.60 2.71 -10.19
N LYS A 5 -1.21 3.97 -9.99
CA LYS A 5 0.03 4.49 -10.56
C LYS A 5 1.29 3.86 -9.99
N GLN A 6 1.29 3.49 -8.70
CA GLN A 6 2.43 2.82 -8.06
C GLN A 6 2.56 1.37 -8.52
N ILE A 7 1.43 0.69 -8.78
CA ILE A 7 1.39 -0.71 -9.19
C ILE A 7 1.17 -0.89 -10.71
N LYS A 8 1.25 0.19 -11.49
CA LYS A 8 1.02 0.21 -12.96
C LYS A 8 -0.29 -0.49 -13.38
N ASN A 9 -1.39 -0.20 -12.66
CA ASN A 9 -2.72 -0.76 -12.87
C ASN A 9 -2.84 -2.29 -12.73
N ASN A 10 -1.82 -2.97 -12.18
CA ASN A 10 -1.92 -4.38 -11.86
C ASN A 10 -2.93 -4.63 -10.73
N LYS A 11 -3.55 -5.82 -10.72
CA LYS A 11 -4.35 -6.25 -9.58
C LYS A 11 -3.42 -6.60 -8.41
N ILE A 12 -3.89 -6.43 -7.18
CA ILE A 12 -3.10 -6.81 -5.99
C ILE A 12 -2.75 -8.29 -6.01
N GLU A 13 -3.66 -9.11 -6.49
CA GLU A 13 -3.52 -10.57 -6.61
C GLU A 13 -2.38 -10.95 -7.55
N SER A 14 -2.21 -10.21 -8.66
CA SER A 14 -1.17 -10.44 -9.67
C SER A 14 0.19 -9.89 -9.27
N LEU A 15 0.30 -9.17 -8.14
CA LEU A 15 1.59 -8.76 -7.61
C LEU A 15 2.35 -9.98 -7.04
N PRO A 16 3.68 -9.94 -6.98
CA PRO A 16 4.46 -11.00 -6.36
C PRO A 16 4.06 -11.26 -4.90
N SER A 17 4.26 -12.48 -4.41
CA SER A 17 3.99 -12.85 -3.01
C SER A 17 4.76 -12.00 -2.00
N VAL A 18 5.96 -11.54 -2.40
CA VAL A 18 6.82 -10.66 -1.61
C VAL A 18 6.89 -9.28 -2.26
N LEU A 19 6.66 -8.23 -1.47
CA LEU A 19 6.73 -6.84 -1.87
C LEU A 19 7.78 -6.11 -1.03
N ILE A 20 8.70 -5.42 -1.71
CA ILE A 20 9.65 -4.51 -1.07
C ILE A 20 9.15 -3.09 -1.35
N ILE A 21 8.80 -2.36 -0.29
CA ILE A 21 8.32 -0.99 -0.36
C ILE A 21 9.43 -0.07 0.15
N LEU A 22 9.87 0.83 -0.71
CA LEU A 22 10.74 1.95 -0.35
C LEU A 22 9.85 3.12 0.07
N ALA A 23 10.06 3.64 1.28
CA ALA A 23 9.32 4.79 1.79
C ALA A 23 10.26 5.78 2.47
N SER A 24 9.79 7.02 2.55
CA SER A 24 10.46 8.12 3.24
C SER A 24 9.62 8.57 4.43
N MET A 25 10.24 9.14 5.46
CA MET A 25 9.55 9.53 6.69
C MET A 25 8.45 10.58 6.47
N ASP A 26 8.57 11.42 5.44
CA ASP A 26 7.58 12.43 5.06
C ASP A 26 6.25 11.85 4.53
N GLN A 27 6.25 10.57 4.14
CA GLN A 27 5.08 9.86 3.63
C GLN A 27 4.15 9.34 4.73
N PHE A 28 4.60 9.35 5.99
CA PHE A 28 3.76 9.01 7.12
C PHE A 28 2.77 10.14 7.41
N VAL A 29 1.56 9.75 7.80
CA VAL A 29 0.44 10.63 8.10
C VAL A 29 -0.34 10.08 9.28
N SER A 30 -1.01 10.97 10.00
CA SER A 30 -1.78 10.62 11.19
C SER A 30 -3.07 9.87 10.86
N ASP A 31 -3.72 10.22 9.75
CA ASP A 31 -4.99 9.64 9.34
C ASP A 31 -5.17 9.53 7.82
N LEU A 32 -6.28 8.89 7.43
CA LEU A 32 -6.66 8.68 6.03
C LEU A 32 -6.96 10.00 5.29
N SER A 33 -7.53 11.00 5.96
CA SER A 33 -7.89 12.29 5.37
C SER A 33 -6.64 13.08 4.98
N GLU A 34 -5.65 13.13 5.88
CA GLU A 34 -4.34 13.71 5.63
C GLU A 34 -3.63 12.98 4.49
N GLY A 35 -3.65 11.64 4.50
CA GLY A 35 -3.10 10.81 3.42
C GLY A 35 -3.72 11.11 2.07
N MET A 36 -5.05 11.25 2.00
CA MET A 36 -5.78 11.60 0.78
C MET A 36 -5.48 13.04 0.32
N THR A 37 -5.28 13.96 1.26
CA THR A 37 -4.90 15.35 0.99
C THR A 37 -3.50 15.41 0.38
N LYS A 38 -2.49 14.76 1.00
CA LYS A 38 -1.14 14.63 0.44
C LYS A 38 -1.16 13.98 -0.94
N LEU A 39 -2.00 12.95 -1.14
CA LEU A 39 -2.16 12.28 -2.43
C LEU A 39 -2.70 13.21 -3.52
N LYS A 40 -3.74 13.99 -3.21
CA LYS A 40 -4.29 15.01 -4.13
C LYS A 40 -3.25 16.07 -4.49
N HIS A 41 -2.48 16.54 -3.50
CA HIS A 41 -1.40 17.50 -3.71
C HIS A 41 -0.28 16.95 -4.61
N LYS A 42 0.08 15.67 -4.44
CA LYS A 42 1.08 14.97 -5.28
C LYS A 42 0.62 14.80 -6.73
N TYR A 43 -0.67 14.56 -6.97
CA TYR A 43 -1.22 14.26 -8.30
C TYR A 43 -2.20 15.33 -8.79
N LYS A 44 -1.70 16.53 -9.11
CA LYS A 44 -2.53 17.68 -9.54
C LYS A 44 -3.30 17.48 -10.85
N THR A 45 -2.71 16.82 -11.84
CA THR A 45 -3.29 16.73 -13.20
C THR A 45 -3.84 15.35 -13.56
N LYS A 46 -3.27 14.29 -13.02
CA LYS A 46 -3.71 12.91 -13.28
C LYS A 46 -3.94 12.24 -11.93
N PHE A 47 -5.06 12.50 -11.28
CA PHE A 47 -5.36 11.82 -10.02
C PHE A 47 -5.49 10.30 -10.25
N PRO A 48 -4.90 9.44 -9.39
CA PRO A 48 -5.06 7.99 -9.53
C PRO A 48 -6.53 7.59 -9.43
N SER A 49 -6.97 6.73 -10.34
CA SER A 49 -8.37 6.28 -10.43
C SER A 49 -8.70 5.17 -9.43
N ASN A 50 -7.70 4.45 -8.94
CA ASN A 50 -7.89 3.40 -7.94
C ASN A 50 -6.85 3.56 -6.83
N ILE A 51 -7.33 3.58 -5.59
CA ILE A 51 -6.56 3.74 -4.36
C ILE A 51 -7.05 2.66 -3.41
N THR A 52 -6.12 1.88 -2.88
CA THR A 52 -6.44 0.74 -2.01
C THR A 52 -5.37 0.57 -0.95
N THR A 53 -5.63 -0.34 0.00
CA THR A 53 -4.69 -0.71 1.05
C THR A 53 -4.18 -2.11 0.73
N ILE A 54 -2.86 -2.32 0.84
CA ILE A 54 -2.32 -3.68 0.78
C ILE A 54 -2.50 -4.31 2.16
N VAL A 55 -3.10 -5.49 2.18
CA VAL A 55 -3.21 -6.31 3.39
C VAL A 55 -1.90 -7.09 3.56
N VAL A 56 -1.24 -6.89 4.69
CA VAL A 56 -0.02 -7.62 5.05
C VAL A 56 -0.39 -9.03 5.50
N LYS A 57 0.36 -10.03 5.04
CA LYS A 57 0.26 -11.39 5.58
C LYS A 57 0.83 -11.40 7.00
N ASN A 58 -0.05 -11.40 8.00
CA ASN A 58 0.38 -11.47 9.39
C ASN A 58 0.66 -12.94 9.77
N LYS A 59 1.93 -13.34 9.81
CA LYS A 59 2.36 -14.69 10.22
C LYS A 59 2.07 -15.00 11.71
N LEU A 60 1.74 -14.00 12.53
CA LEU A 60 1.45 -14.18 13.96
C LEU A 60 -0.03 -14.45 14.26
N ASN A 61 -0.94 -14.22 13.30
CA ASN A 61 -2.39 -14.33 13.49
C ASN A 61 -3.01 -15.33 12.49
N GLU A 62 -2.47 -16.55 12.43
CA GLU A 62 -2.99 -17.62 11.56
C GLU A 62 -4.45 -18.00 11.90
N ASP A 63 -4.94 -17.63 13.09
CA ASP A 63 -6.29 -17.91 13.59
C ASP A 63 -7.38 -16.93 13.10
N ASN A 64 -7.01 -15.86 12.38
CA ASN A 64 -8.00 -14.88 11.90
C ASN A 64 -8.63 -15.36 10.58
N PHE A 65 -9.76 -16.07 10.69
CA PHE A 65 -10.59 -16.62 9.60
C PHE A 65 -10.86 -15.65 8.42
N LEU A 66 -10.84 -14.34 8.67
CA LEU A 66 -11.01 -13.29 7.64
C LEU A 66 -9.82 -13.13 6.68
N THR A 67 -8.70 -13.80 6.94
CA THR A 67 -7.51 -13.81 6.05
C THR A 67 -7.49 -15.01 5.10
N TYR A 68 -8.35 -16.00 5.32
CA TYR A 68 -8.46 -17.20 4.49
C TYR A 68 -9.07 -16.83 3.12
N GLY A 69 -8.20 -16.64 2.12
CA GLY A 69 -8.59 -16.28 0.75
C GLY A 69 -8.26 -14.85 0.34
N ASN A 70 -7.68 -14.03 1.22
CA ASN A 70 -7.25 -12.70 0.84
C ASN A 70 -5.85 -12.76 0.20
N SER A 71 -5.59 -11.91 -0.80
CA SER A 71 -4.30 -11.80 -1.51
C SER A 71 -3.22 -11.14 -0.65
N ALA A 72 -3.06 -11.63 0.58
CA ALA A 72 -2.10 -11.14 1.55
C ALA A 72 -0.68 -11.37 1.03
N LYS A 73 0.12 -10.32 1.07
CA LYS A 73 1.51 -10.33 0.59
C LYS A 73 2.47 -10.17 1.77
N ASP A 74 3.64 -10.78 1.67
CA ASP A 74 4.76 -10.52 2.59
C ASP A 74 5.34 -9.15 2.22
N ILE A 75 5.26 -8.18 3.12
CA ILE A 75 5.70 -6.80 2.86
C ILE A 75 6.94 -6.48 3.70
N TYR A 76 7.98 -5.99 3.03
CA TYR A 76 9.18 -5.45 3.65
C TYR A 76 9.23 -3.95 3.39
N LEU A 77 9.23 -3.16 4.46
CA LEU A 77 9.36 -1.71 4.38
C LEU A 77 10.82 -1.31 4.61
N ILE A 78 11.42 -0.64 3.64
CA ILE A 78 12.73 -0.02 3.78
C ILE A 78 12.50 1.47 3.86
N LEU A 79 12.92 2.05 4.98
CA LEU A 79 12.90 3.47 5.20
C LEU A 79 14.22 4.05 4.71
N SER A 80 14.13 5.02 3.80
CA SER A 80 15.27 5.78 3.31
C SER A 80 15.00 7.25 3.56
N ASP A 81 15.93 7.88 4.26
CA ASP A 81 16.03 9.34 4.34
C ASP A 81 17.18 9.75 3.42
N ASP A 82 16.84 10.55 2.40
CA ASP A 82 17.80 11.36 1.64
C ASP A 82 17.78 12.80 2.20
#